data_AF-A0A5E6ZED6-F1
#
_entry.id   AF-A0A5E6ZED6-F1
#
_cell.length_a   1.000
_cell.length_b   1.000
_cell.length_c   1.000
_cell.angle_alpha   90.00
_cell.angle_beta   90.00
_cell.angle_gamma   90.00
#
_symmetry.space_group_name_H-M   'P 1'
#
loop_
_entity.id
_entity.type
_entity.pdbx_description
1 polymer ?
#
loop_
_entity_poly.entity_id
_entity_poly.type
_entity_poly.pdbx_seq_one_letter_code
_entity_poly.pdbx_strand_id
1 'polypeptide(L)' 'MEDPGEKIAAEEPLMQQALQAVRRYDEASGVKPAEEVERLRLEAIALMKAVSEYQLLALSGPAGTLH' A
#
# COMPACT_ATOMS: atom_id res chain seq x y z
N MET A 1 -3.76 15.48 -18.27
CA MET A 1 -3.46 15.89 -16.89
C MET A 1 -2.83 14.67 -16.25
N GLU A 2 -1.50 14.63 -16.17
CA GLU A 2 -0.80 13.56 -15.44
C GLU A 2 -0.99 13.87 -13.96
N ASP A 3 -1.72 12.99 -13.27
CA ASP A 3 -1.96 13.10 -11.85
C ASP A 3 -0.60 12.90 -11.14
N PRO A 4 -0.09 13.87 -10.37
CA PRO A 4 1.22 13.74 -9.71
C PRO A 4 1.27 12.56 -8.73
N GLY A 5 0.11 12.01 -8.33
CA GLY A 5 0.03 10.76 -7.57
C GLY A 5 0.47 9.53 -8.37
N GLU A 6 0.37 9.54 -9.71
CA GLU A 6 0.70 8.40 -10.58
C GLU A 6 2.22 8.22 -10.81
N LYS A 7 3.02 9.29 -10.65
CA LYS A 7 4.49 9.18 -10.70
C LYS A 7 5.08 8.62 -9.41
N ILE A 8 4.62 9.10 -8.25
CA ILE A 8 5.08 8.60 -6.93
C ILE A 8 4.67 7.13 -6.76
N ALA A 9 3.48 6.81 -7.25
CA ALA A 9 2.97 5.47 -7.45
C ALA A 9 3.91 4.53 -8.26
N ALA A 10 4.34 4.97 -9.44
CA ALA A 10 5.15 4.15 -10.34
C ALA A 10 6.55 3.83 -9.77
N GLU A 11 7.04 4.63 -8.82
CA GLU A 11 8.37 4.49 -8.22
C GLU A 11 8.40 3.50 -7.04
N GLU A 12 7.28 3.31 -6.33
CA GLU A 12 7.16 2.33 -5.24
C GLU A 12 6.03 1.32 -5.52
N PRO A 13 6.32 0.17 -6.16
CA PRO A 13 5.30 -0.81 -6.55
C PRO A 13 4.49 -1.35 -5.37
N LEU A 14 5.05 -1.31 -4.15
CA LEU A 14 4.36 -1.68 -2.92
C LEU A 14 3.33 -0.62 -2.47
N MET A 15 3.65 0.67 -2.62
CA MET A 15 2.72 1.77 -2.35
C MET A 15 1.53 1.71 -3.31
N GLN A 16 1.77 1.38 -4.58
CA GLN A 16 0.69 1.20 -5.55
C GLN A 16 -0.25 0.06 -5.21
N GLN A 17 0.29 -1.08 -4.80
CA GLN A 17 -0.53 -2.22 -4.39
C GLN A 17 -1.40 -1.85 -3.18
N ALA A 18 -0.84 -1.15 -2.19
CA ALA A 18 -1.60 -0.70 -1.02
C ALA A 18 -2.73 0.26 -1.41
N LEU A 19 -2.45 1.26 -2.26
CA LEU A 19 -3.47 2.21 -2.73
C LEU A 19 -4.57 1.53 -3.55
N GLN A 20 -4.23 0.59 -4.42
CA GLN A 20 -5.23 -0.18 -5.17
C GLN A 20 -6.09 -1.06 -4.25
N ALA A 21 -5.51 -1.66 -3.21
CA ALA A 21 -6.27 -2.47 -2.25
C ALA A 21 -7.26 -1.61 -1.44
N VAL A 22 -6.85 -0.40 -1.03
CA VAL A 22 -7.75 0.55 -0.37
C VAL A 22 -8.90 0.97 -1.29
N ARG A 23 -8.61 1.27 -2.58
CA ARG A 23 -9.65 1.60 -3.56
C ARG A 23 -10.63 0.44 -3.77
N ARG A 24 -10.12 -0.79 -3.90
CA ARG A 24 -10.97 -2.00 -4.02
C ARG A 24 -11.86 -2.21 -2.80
N TYR A 25 -11.36 -1.94 -1.60
CA TYR A 25 -12.16 -1.98 -0.37
C TYR A 25 -13.27 -0.90 -0.38
N ASP A 26 -12.95 0.33 -0.77
CA ASP A 26 -13.91 1.44 -0.83
C ASP A 26 -15.02 1.17 -1.85
N GLU A 27 -14.66 0.72 -3.05
CA GLU A 27 -15.60 0.32 -4.11
C GLU A 27 -16.48 -0.88 -3.71
N ALA A 28 -15.93 -1.80 -2.90
CA ALA A 28 -16.68 -2.93 -2.36
C ALA A 28 -17.60 -2.55 -1.20
N SER A 29 -17.27 -1.49 -0.47
CA SER A 29 -18.00 -1.05 0.71
C SER A 29 -19.41 -0.61 0.31
N GLY A 30 -20.42 -1.29 0.85
CA GLY A 30 -21.84 -1.01 0.55
C GLY A 30 -22.36 -1.63 -0.75
N VAL A 31 -21.52 -2.27 -1.56
CA VAL A 31 -21.93 -3.01 -2.77
C VAL A 31 -21.80 -4.52 -2.56
N LYS A 32 -20.72 -4.96 -1.92
CA LYS A 32 -20.38 -6.38 -1.73
C LYS A 32 -20.81 -6.91 -0.36
N PRO A 33 -20.92 -8.24 -0.20
CA PRO A 33 -21.17 -8.86 1.09
C PRO A 33 -20.09 -8.51 2.12
N ALA A 34 -20.49 -8.44 3.39
CA ALA A 34 -19.59 -8.07 4.49
C ALA A 34 -18.32 -8.95 4.56
N GLU A 35 -18.42 -10.24 4.21
CA GLU A 35 -17.25 -11.15 4.19
C GLU A 35 -16.23 -10.73 3.12
N GLU A 36 -16.68 -10.35 1.92
CA GLU A 36 -15.77 -9.88 0.87
C GLU A 36 -15.15 -8.53 1.21
N VAL A 37 -15.94 -7.62 1.78
CA VAL A 37 -15.47 -6.31 2.24
C VAL A 37 -14.43 -6.47 3.33
N GLU A 38 -14.63 -7.38 4.30
CA GLU A 38 -13.65 -7.61 5.37
C GLU A 38 -12.37 -8.26 4.84
N ARG A 39 -12.45 -9.17 3.86
CA ARG A 39 -11.26 -9.72 3.18
C ARG A 39 -10.44 -8.62 2.50
N LEU A 40 -11.10 -7.73 1.76
CA LEU A 40 -10.45 -6.60 1.09
C LEU A 40 -9.85 -5.62 2.10
N ARG A 41 -10.53 -5.40 3.23
CA ARG A 41 -10.02 -4.59 4.33
C ARG A 41 -8.73 -5.16 4.91
N LEU A 42 -8.69 -6.47 5.17
CA LEU A 42 -7.52 -7.14 5.70
C LEU A 42 -6.35 -7.09 4.71
N GLU A 43 -6.61 -7.25 3.41
CA GLU A 43 -5.60 -7.09 2.35
C GLU A 43 -5.01 -5.68 2.35
N ALA A 44 -5.86 -4.64 2.40
CA ALA A 44 -5.42 -3.25 2.44
C ALA A 44 -4.57 -2.94 3.69
N ILE A 45 -5.01 -3.42 4.87
CA ILE A 45 -4.26 -3.26 6.13
C ILE A 45 -2.90 -3.95 6.05
N ALA A 46 -2.83 -5.17 5.51
CA ALA A 46 -1.58 -5.92 5.36
C ALA A 46 -0.60 -5.19 4.44
N LEU A 47 -1.07 -4.68 3.29
CA LEU A 47 -0.25 -3.95 2.34
C LEU A 47 0.26 -2.62 2.91
N MET A 48 -0.57 -1.86 3.63
CA MET A 48 -0.13 -0.64 4.30
C MET A 48 0.95 -0.90 5.37
N LYS A 49 0.85 -2.03 6.09
CA LYS A 49 1.91 -2.45 7.03
C LYS A 49 3.21 -2.77 6.30
N ALA A 50 3.13 -3.52 5.21
CA ALA A 50 4.31 -3.85 4.40
C ALA A 50 4.98 -2.58 3.84
N VAL A 51 4.21 -1.59 3.37
CA VAL A 51 4.74 -0.28 2.96
C VAL A 51 5.46 0.41 4.12
N SER A 52 4.84 0.42 5.30
CA SER A 52 5.44 1.05 6.49
C SER A 52 6.74 0.38 6.91
N GLU A 53 6.79 -0.95 6.89
CA GLU A 53 8.00 -1.74 7.18
C GLU A 53 9.10 -1.49 6.14
N TYR A 54 8.73 -1.45 4.84
CA TYR A 54 9.67 -1.13 3.77
C TYR A 54 10.24 0.27 3.92
N GLN A 55 9.41 1.27 4.21
CA GLN A 55 9.85 2.65 4.44
C GLN A 55 10.76 2.76 5.68
N LEU A 56 10.45 2.04 6.75
CA LEU A 56 11.31 1.99 7.94
C LEU A 56 12.68 1.36 7.65
N LEU A 57 12.72 0.30 6.83
CA LEU A 57 13.97 -0.33 6.37
C LEU A 57 14.76 0.59 5.44
N ALA A 58 14.08 1.25 4.50
CA ALA A 58 14.69 2.21 3.58
C ALA A 58 15.26 3.44 4.32
N LEU A 59 14.54 3.95 5.32
CA LEU A 59 14.96 5.08 6.16
C LEU A 59 16.03 4.69 7.19
N SER A 60 16.07 3.43 7.64
CA SER A 60 17.19 2.92 8.46
C SER A 60 18.50 2.85 7.69
N GLY A 61 18.46 2.88 6.35
CA GLY A 61 19.64 2.70 5.50
C GLY A 61 20.33 1.34 5.75
N PRO A 62 21.34 0.98 4.94
CA PRO A 62 22.24 -0.09 5.33
C PRO A 62 23.00 0.35 6.59
N ALA A 63 22.54 -0.05 7.76
CA ALA A 63 23.36 -0.06 8.96
C ALA A 63 24.54 -1.02 8.71
N GLY A 64 25.66 -0.53 8.16
CA GLY A 64 26.86 -1.37 8.08
C GLY A 64 27.93 -1.10 7.03
N THR A 65 28.09 0.10 6.47
CA THR A 65 29.39 0.43 5.84
C THR A 65 29.90 1.79 6.28
N LEU A 66 30.14 1.90 7.59
CA LEU A 66 31.26 2.67 8.10
C LEU A 66 32.50 1.78 7.99
N HIS A 67 33.17 1.81 6.84
CA HIS A 67 34.54 1.32 6.67
C HIS A 67 35.41 2.45 6.16
#